data_AF-A0A924JCM3-F1
#
_entry.id   AF-A0A924JCM3-F1
#
_cell.length_a   1.000
_cell.length_b   1.000
_cell.length_c   1.000
_cell.angle_alpha   90.00
_cell.angle_beta   90.00
_cell.angle_gamma   90.00
#
_symmetry.space_group_name_H-M   'P 1'
#
loop_
_entity.id
_entity.type
_entity.pdbx_description
1 polymer ?
#
loop_
_entity_poly.entity_id
_entity_poly.type
_entity_poly.pdbx_seq_one_letter_code
_entity_poly.pdbx_strand_id
1 'polypeptide(L)'
;MKTERKKKLLTKYWLYGGSGAMLLGSGLAVLLHGSKMKEASEDPWFWVSTGGFALIMSGLSFIGDANRFRTMVDVIRELDSRGK
;
A
#
# COMPACT_ATOMS: atom_id res chain seq x y z
N MET A 1 16.38 -14.33 19.31
CA MET A 1 16.26 -14.35 17.83
C MET A 1 14.83 -14.15 17.30
N LYS A 2 13.80 -14.82 17.85
CA LYS A 2 12.39 -14.69 17.37
C LYS A 2 11.77 -13.29 17.53
N THR A 3 12.08 -12.58 18.62
CA THR A 3 11.56 -11.23 18.92
C THR A 3 12.02 -10.19 17.89
N GLU A 4 13.29 -10.25 17.48
CA GLU A 4 13.87 -9.36 16.47
C GLU A 4 13.23 -9.59 15.08
N ARG A 5 12.88 -10.83 14.76
CA ARG A 5 12.16 -11.16 13.52
C ARG A 5 10.74 -10.59 13.53
N LYS A 6 10.01 -10.69 14.66
CA LYS A 6 8.67 -10.10 14.82
C LYS A 6 8.70 -8.57 14.66
N LYS A 7 9.66 -7.90 15.32
CA LYS A 7 9.86 -6.44 15.18
C LYS A 7 10.11 -6.04 13.72
N LYS A 8 11.05 -6.70 13.03
CA LYS A 8 11.34 -6.42 11.61
C LYS A 8 10.11 -6.57 10.71
N LEU A 9 9.28 -7.58 10.95
CA LEU A 9 8.05 -7.79 10.18
C LEU A 9 7.00 -6.70 10.46
N LEU A 10 6.84 -6.28 11.72
CA LEU A 10 5.95 -5.17 12.06
C LEU A 10 6.42 -3.84 11.48
N THR A 11 7.73 -3.58 11.46
CA THR A 11 8.30 -2.40 10.78
C THR A 11 7.97 -2.42 9.29
N LYS A 12 8.12 -3.57 8.62
CA LYS A 12 7.75 -3.72 7.21
C LYS A 12 6.25 -3.54 6.99
N TYR A 13 5.40 -4.07 7.88
CA TYR A 13 3.95 -3.84 7.83
C TYR A 13 3.62 -2.34 7.84
N TRP A 14 4.19 -1.57 8.76
CA TRP A 14 3.93 -0.13 8.84
C TRP A 14 4.52 0.64 7.66
N LEU A 15 5.71 0.27 7.20
CA LEU A 15 6.33 0.92 6.05
C LEU A 15 5.53 0.70 4.77
N TYR A 16 5.18 -0.56 4.46
CA TYR A 16 4.42 -0.91 3.25
C TYR A 16 2.97 -0.48 3.36
N GLY A 17 2.34 -0.62 4.52
CA GLY A 17 0.96 -0.20 4.75
C GLY A 17 0.81 1.32 4.69
N GLY A 18 1.72 2.06 5.34
CA GLY A 18 1.73 3.52 5.31
C GLY A 18 2.05 4.08 3.93
N SER A 19 3.09 3.57 3.26
CA SER A 19 3.40 4.00 1.89
C SER A 19 2.31 3.59 0.89
N GLY A 20 1.72 2.41 1.04
CA GLY A 20 0.60 1.96 0.21
C GLY A 20 -0.64 2.84 0.37
N ALA A 21 -1.00 3.22 1.60
CA ALA A 21 -2.10 4.15 1.86
C ALA A 21 -1.81 5.55 1.29
N MET A 22 -0.57 6.03 1.39
CA MET A 22 -0.15 7.30 0.79
C MET A 22 -0.26 7.26 -0.73
N LEU A 23 0.24 6.21 -1.38
CA LEU A 23 0.14 6.02 -2.83
C LEU A 23 -1.32 5.93 -3.31
N LEU A 24 -2.19 5.24 -2.56
CA LEU A 24 -3.62 5.19 -2.84
C LEU A 24 -4.27 6.58 -2.79
N GLY A 25 -4.02 7.33 -1.71
CA GLY A 25 -4.57 8.68 -1.54
C GLY A 25 -4.06 9.65 -2.61
N SER A 26 -2.76 9.66 -2.87
CA SER A 26 -2.15 10.46 -3.93
C SER A 26 -2.65 10.06 -5.31
N GLY A 27 -2.76 8.76 -5.59
CA GLY A 27 -3.28 8.25 -6.87
C GLY A 27 -4.73 8.67 -7.12
N LEU A 28 -5.58 8.61 -6.08
CA LEU A 28 -6.97 9.10 -6.17
C LEU A 28 -7.02 10.61 -6.42
N ALA A 29 -6.19 11.41 -5.74
CA ALA A 29 -6.12 12.85 -5.98
C ALA A 29 -5.69 13.19 -7.42
N VAL A 30 -4.67 12.50 -7.94
CA VAL A 30 -4.20 12.68 -9.33
C VAL A 30 -5.25 12.23 -10.34
N LEU A 31 -5.95 11.11 -10.08
CA LEU A 31 -7.04 10.63 -10.93
C LEU A 31 -8.17 11.65 -11.04
N LEU A 32 -8.60 12.21 -9.89
CA LEU A 32 -9.63 13.26 -9.83
C LEU A 32 -9.17 14.54 -10.53
N HIS A 33 -7.91 14.91 -10.38
CA HIS A 33 -7.33 16.04 -11.09
C HIS A 33 -7.35 15.83 -12.61
N GLY A 34 -6.94 14.66 -13.10
CA GLY A 34 -7.04 14.29 -14.51
C GLY A 34 -8.49 14.27 -15.02
N SER A 35 -9.46 13.89 -14.18
CA SER A 35 -10.89 13.99 -14.53
C SER A 35 -11.32 15.44 -14.75
N LYS A 36 -10.81 16.39 -13.96
CA LYS A 36 -11.09 17.82 -14.12
C LYS A 36 -10.41 18.40 -15.36
N MET A 37 -9.18 17.97 -15.65
CA MET A 37 -8.48 18.32 -16.90
C MET A 37 -9.28 17.85 -18.13
N LYS A 38 -9.88 16.66 -18.07
CA LYS A 38 -10.75 16.16 -19.14
C LYS A 38 -11.97 17.05 -19.35
N GLU A 39 -12.63 17.48 -18.27
CA GLU A 39 -13.75 18.43 -18.34
C GLU A 39 -13.33 19.77 -18.96
N ALA A 40 -12.10 20.23 -18.68
CA ALA A 40 -11.51 21.44 -19.24
C ALA A 40 -10.94 21.28 -20.66
N SER A 41 -11.04 20.10 -21.28
CA SER A 41 -10.45 19.79 -22.59
C SER A 41 -8.93 20.00 -22.67
N GLU A 42 -8.22 19.74 -21.56
CA GLU A 42 -6.77 19.80 -21.51
C GLU A 42 -6.14 18.49 -22.01
N ASP A 43 -5.31 18.54 -23.05
CA ASP A 43 -4.65 17.38 -23.68
C ASP A 43 -3.98 16.37 -22.72
N PRO A 44 -3.28 16.76 -21.63
CA PRO A 44 -2.59 15.78 -20.78
C PRO A 44 -3.52 14.92 -19.90
N TRP A 45 -4.84 15.17 -19.90
CA TRP A 45 -5.80 14.52 -18.99
C TRP A 45 -5.66 12.99 -18.96
N PHE A 46 -5.45 12.36 -20.12
CA PHE A 46 -5.37 10.91 -20.24
C PHE A 46 -4.16 10.35 -19.49
N TRP A 47 -2.99 10.97 -19.67
CA TRP A 47 -1.75 10.54 -19.04
C TRP A 47 -1.75 10.82 -17.54
N VAL A 48 -2.32 11.96 -17.12
CA VAL A 48 -2.49 12.31 -15.71
C VAL A 48 -3.40 11.30 -15.02
N SER A 49 -4.58 11.01 -15.58
CA SER A 49 -5.49 10.00 -15.04
C SER A 49 -4.86 8.60 -15.04
N THR A 50 -4.16 8.20 -16.10
CA THR A 50 -3.47 6.91 -16.16
C THR A 50 -2.38 6.79 -15.10
N GLY A 51 -1.62 7.86 -14.87
CA GLY A 51 -0.64 7.94 -13.79
C GLY A 51 -1.29 7.83 -12.41
N GLY A 52 -2.42 8.51 -12.19
CA GLY A 52 -3.20 8.37 -10.96
C GLY A 52 -3.67 6.94 -10.71
N PHE A 53 -4.16 6.26 -11.75
CA PHE A 53 -4.55 4.86 -11.67
C PHE A 53 -3.36 3.93 -11.37
N ALA A 54 -2.20 4.15 -12.00
CA ALA A 54 -0.99 3.38 -11.73
C ALA A 54 -0.53 3.52 -10.26
N LEU A 55 -0.64 4.73 -9.68
CA LEU A 55 -0.36 4.97 -8.27
C LEU A 55 -1.34 4.21 -7.35
N ILE A 56 -2.63 4.20 -7.69
CA ILE A 56 -3.65 3.42 -6.95
C ILE A 56 -3.29 1.93 -6.94
N MET A 57 -2.99 1.36 -8.11
CA MET A 57 -2.64 -0.07 -8.23
C MET A 57 -1.34 -0.41 -7.49
N SER A 58 -0.36 0.49 -7.52
CA SER A 58 0.88 0.35 -6.75
C SER A 58 0.61 0.38 -5.25
N GLY A 59 -0.24 1.31 -4.80
CA GLY A 59 -0.66 1.42 -3.39
C GLY A 59 -1.40 0.17 -2.90
N LEU A 60 -2.33 -0.36 -3.69
CA LEU A 60 -3.02 -1.62 -3.39
C LEU A 60 -2.06 -2.81 -3.26
N SER A 61 -1.07 -2.89 -4.14
CA SER A 61 -0.05 -3.94 -4.09
C SER A 61 0.76 -3.87 -2.79
N PHE A 62 1.16 -2.67 -2.38
CA PHE A 62 1.92 -2.46 -1.13
C PHE A 62 1.08 -2.78 0.11
N ILE A 63 -0.21 -2.48 0.11
CA ILE A 63 -1.12 -2.88 1.19
C ILE A 63 -1.26 -4.41 1.26
N GLY A 64 -1.32 -5.08 0.10
CA GLY A 64 -1.29 -6.54 0.03
C GLY A 64 -0.05 -7.14 0.70
N ASP A 65 1.13 -6.58 0.39
CA ASP A 65 2.39 -6.98 1.03
C ASP A 65 2.41 -6.67 2.53
N ALA A 66 1.87 -5.52 2.94
CA ALA A 66 1.72 -5.19 4.34
C ALA A 66 0.88 -6.25 5.07
N ASN A 67 -0.28 -6.61 4.53
CA ASN A 67 -1.14 -7.64 5.10
C ASN A 67 -0.39 -8.99 5.24
N ARG A 68 0.39 -9.37 4.22
CA ARG A 68 1.25 -10.56 4.28
C ARG A 68 2.25 -10.50 5.45
N PHE A 69 2.90 -9.36 5.70
CA PHE A 69 3.80 -9.21 6.84
C PHE A 69 3.07 -9.35 8.18
N ARG A 70 1.86 -8.80 8.30
CA ARG A 70 1.05 -8.94 9.50
C ARG A 70 0.63 -10.38 9.76
N THR A 71 0.14 -11.09 8.74
CA THR A 71 -0.21 -12.51 8.85
C THR A 71 0.98 -13.36 9.29
N MET A 72 2.18 -13.10 8.77
CA MET A 72 3.38 -13.84 9.22
C MET A 72 3.69 -13.60 10.70
N VAL A 73 3.49 -12.39 11.23
CA VAL A 73 3.67 -12.11 12.66
C VAL A 73 2.67 -12.90 13.50
N ASP A 74 1.40 -12.94 13.06
CA ASP A 74 0.33 -13.65 13.75
C ASP A 74 0.58 -15.17 13.77
N VAL A 75 0.99 -15.74 12.64
CA VAL A 75 1.38 -17.17 12.56
C VAL A 75 2.55 -17.48 13.49
N ILE A 76 3.60 -16.65 13.51
CA ILE A 76 4.74 -16.86 14.43
C ILE A 76 4.28 -16.75 15.89
N ARG A 77 3.33 -15.86 16.21
CA ARG A 77 2.78 -15.72 17.56
C ARG A 77 2.01 -16.97 17.98
N GLU A 78 1.18 -17.51 17.10
CA GLU A 78 0.41 -18.73 17.34
C GLU A 78 1.31 -19.95 17.55
N LEU A 79 2.30 -20.16 16.68
CA LEU A 79 3.26 -21.26 16.81
C LEU A 79 4.07 -21.18 18.13
N ASP A 80 4.40 -19.98 18.58
CA ASP A 80 5.11 -19.77 19.85
C ASP A 80 4.21 -20.01 21.08
N SER A 81 2.89 -19.86 20.93
CA SER A 81 1.91 -20.17 21.97
C SER A 81 1.64 -21.67 22.11
N ARG A 82 1.71 -22.43 21.02
CA ARG A 82 1.49 -23.89 21.02
C ARG A 82 2.70 -24.71 21.44
N GLY A 83 3.90 -24.14 21.31
CA GLY A 83 5.15 -24.78 21.71
C GLY A 83 5.55 -24.54 23.16
N LYS A 84 4.70 -23.87 23.94
CA LYS A 84 4.80 -23.70 25.40
C LYS A 84 3.73 -24.55 26.07
#